data_AF-A0A1B4LAZ3-F1
#
_entry.id   AF-A0A1B4LAZ3-F1
#
_cell.length_a   1.000
_cell.length_b   1.000
_cell.length_c   1.000
_cell.angle_alpha   90.00
_cell.angle_beta   90.00
_cell.angle_gamma   90.00
#
_symmetry.space_group_name_H-M   'P 1'
#
loop_
_entity.id
_entity.type
_entity.pdbx_description
1 polymer ?
#
loop_
_entity_poly.entity_id
_entity_poly.type
_entity_poly.pdbx_seq_one_letter_code
_entity_poly.pdbx_strand_id
1 'polypeptide(L)'
;MPNDNVLTDERCMQIVAEVCEAPSLNYWKFGDKRVLMLCRAIEREVLAAHPGQPEPRAEVTDEKTTHLIKTLSDIVHDQTVAMQSAIIEWKHGKGAEAGLSWIVNTLAGPGHLPDFDAPHGKHAQFWFNANQANPLPACFCGNPSSSLWMGQGFCCDDHYREAKAKYDATRSGDAS
;
A
#
# COMPACT_ATOMS: atom_id res chain seq x y z
N MET A 1 30.37 26.87 5.75
CA MET A 1 30.45 26.26 4.41
C MET A 1 29.18 25.45 4.23
N PRO A 2 28.41 25.60 3.15
CA PRO A 2 27.28 24.73 2.87
C PRO A 2 27.79 23.29 2.77
N ASN A 3 27.05 22.34 3.36
CA ASN A 3 27.46 20.94 3.44
C ASN A 3 26.98 20.23 2.17
N ASP A 4 27.89 19.96 1.24
CA ASP A 4 27.60 19.38 -0.09
C ASP A 4 27.12 17.90 -0.06
N ASN A 5 26.88 17.34 1.13
CA ASN A 5 26.47 15.95 1.35
C ASN A 5 24.97 15.76 1.69
N VAL A 6 24.15 16.81 1.56
CA VAL A 6 22.69 16.67 1.67
C VAL A 6 22.14 16.37 0.29
N LEU A 7 21.56 15.18 0.09
CA LEU A 7 20.85 14.83 -1.14
C LEU A 7 19.68 15.80 -1.29
N THR A 8 19.74 16.69 -2.27
CA THR A 8 18.70 17.69 -2.48
C THR A 8 17.41 17.02 -2.97
N ASP A 9 16.25 17.62 -2.66
CA ASP A 9 14.95 17.12 -3.12
C ASP A 9 14.93 16.97 -4.66
N GLU A 10 15.60 17.86 -5.39
CA GLU A 10 15.81 17.74 -6.84
C GLU A 10 16.54 16.45 -7.22
N ARG A 11 17.58 16.05 -6.49
CA ARG A 11 18.35 14.84 -6.80
C ARG A 11 17.60 13.55 -6.43
N CYS A 12 16.81 13.57 -5.34
CA CYS A 12 15.86 12.50 -5.03
C CYS A 12 14.85 12.32 -6.15
N MET A 13 14.25 13.41 -6.62
CA MET A 13 13.23 13.38 -7.67
C MET A 13 13.82 12.98 -9.03
N GLN A 14 15.06 13.35 -9.32
CA GLN A 14 15.75 12.96 -10.56
C GLN A 14 16.07 11.45 -10.60
N ILE A 15 16.47 10.87 -9.47
CA ILE A 15 16.65 9.41 -9.33
C ILE A 15 15.32 8.68 -9.47
N VAL A 16 14.24 9.20 -8.89
CA VAL A 16 12.89 8.64 -9.05
C VAL A 16 12.42 8.71 -10.51
N ALA A 17 12.69 9.81 -11.20
CA ALA A 17 12.32 9.99 -12.61
C ALA A 17 13.10 9.07 -13.55
N GLU A 18 14.43 8.95 -13.39
CA GLU A 18 15.26 8.02 -14.17
C GLU A 18 14.82 6.55 -13.99
N VAL A 19 14.32 6.20 -12.81
CA VAL A 19 13.81 4.87 -12.52
C VAL A 19 12.42 4.67 -13.11
N CYS A 20 11.50 5.64 -13.00
CA CYS A 20 10.12 5.53 -13.46
C CYS A 20 9.96 5.58 -14.99
N GLU A 21 10.88 6.20 -15.75
CA GLU A 21 10.83 6.23 -17.22
C GLU A 21 11.34 4.95 -17.91
N ALA A 22 11.79 3.94 -17.15
CA ALA A 22 12.08 2.63 -17.71
C ALA A 22 10.76 1.97 -18.23
N PRO A 23 10.60 1.67 -19.53
CA PRO A 23 9.34 1.22 -20.13
C PRO A 23 8.81 -0.14 -19.66
N SER A 24 9.46 -0.78 -18.68
CA SER A 24 9.15 -2.12 -18.19
C SER A 24 8.58 -2.17 -16.76
N LEU A 25 8.28 -1.02 -16.15
CA LEU A 25 7.76 -0.94 -14.77
C LEU A 25 6.26 -1.20 -14.61
N ASN A 26 5.61 -1.92 -15.54
CA ASN A 26 4.21 -2.33 -15.41
C ASN A 26 4.02 -3.70 -14.72
N TYR A 27 4.98 -4.18 -13.93
CA TYR A 27 4.77 -5.40 -13.13
C TYR A 27 5.71 -5.43 -11.92
N TRP A 28 5.20 -5.02 -10.75
CA TRP A 28 5.83 -5.32 -9.46
C TRP A 28 5.81 -6.83 -9.22
N LYS A 29 6.77 -7.57 -9.77
CA LYS A 29 7.06 -8.94 -9.34
C LYS A 29 7.96 -8.87 -8.11
N PHE A 30 7.36 -9.00 -6.93
CA PHE A 30 8.10 -9.32 -5.70
C PHE A 30 9.02 -10.51 -5.97
N GLY A 31 10.34 -10.29 -5.90
CA GLY A 31 11.37 -11.32 -6.13
C GLY A 31 12.45 -10.99 -7.18
N ASP A 32 12.36 -9.86 -7.89
CA ASP A 32 13.44 -9.45 -8.79
C ASP A 32 14.69 -9.02 -7.99
N LYS A 33 15.83 -9.68 -8.26
CA LYS A 33 17.13 -9.40 -7.62
C LYS A 33 17.55 -7.93 -7.81
N ARG A 34 17.03 -7.26 -8.85
CA ARG A 34 17.26 -5.83 -9.11
C ARG A 34 16.57 -4.94 -8.08
N VAL A 35 15.34 -5.25 -7.69
CA VAL A 35 14.61 -4.52 -6.62
C VAL A 35 15.29 -4.74 -5.28
N LEU A 36 15.76 -5.97 -5.00
CA LEU A 36 16.47 -6.27 -3.75
C LEU A 36 17.85 -5.58 -3.68
N MET A 37 18.57 -5.50 -4.81
CA MET A 37 19.82 -4.74 -4.89
C MET A 37 19.58 -3.22 -4.76
N LEU A 38 18.46 -2.73 -5.30
CA LEU A 38 18.06 -1.33 -5.20
C LEU A 38 17.72 -0.95 -3.75
N CYS A 39 16.92 -1.76 -3.05
CA CYS A 39 16.64 -1.53 -1.63
C CYS A 39 17.92 -1.53 -0.78
N ARG A 40 18.87 -2.44 -1.05
CA ARG A 40 20.16 -2.49 -0.36
C ARG A 40 21.12 -1.36 -0.74
N ALA A 41 21.00 -0.81 -1.94
CA ALA A 41 21.79 0.35 -2.35
C ALA A 41 21.27 1.62 -1.67
N ILE A 42 19.94 1.81 -1.66
CA ILE A 42 19.28 2.89 -0.93
C ILE A 42 19.57 2.79 0.56
N GLU A 43 19.44 1.61 1.18
CA GLU A 43 19.81 1.41 2.59
C GLU A 43 21.27 1.80 2.87
N ARG A 44 22.22 1.41 2.01
CA ARG A 44 23.64 1.75 2.20
C ARG A 44 23.91 3.24 2.07
N GLU A 45 23.30 3.92 1.11
CA GLU A 45 23.48 5.36 0.94
C GLU A 45 22.81 6.15 2.07
N VAL A 46 21.63 5.72 2.52
CA VAL A 46 20.93 6.32 3.68
C VAL A 46 21.75 6.13 4.97
N LEU A 47 22.34 4.94 5.19
CA LEU A 47 23.23 4.69 6.31
C LEU A 47 24.55 5.47 6.23
N ALA A 48 25.09 5.68 5.02
CA ALA A 48 26.32 6.45 4.82
C ALA A 48 26.11 7.97 4.99
N ALA A 49 24.96 8.49 4.58
CA ALA A 49 24.59 9.91 4.72
C ALA A 49 24.21 10.28 6.17
N HIS A 50 23.85 9.30 7.00
CA HIS A 50 23.50 9.48 8.41
C HIS A 50 24.35 8.59 9.33
N PRO A 51 25.65 8.90 9.54
CA PRO A 51 26.53 8.13 10.43
C PRO A 51 26.23 8.31 11.94
N GLY A 52 25.07 8.87 12.28
CA GLY A 52 24.61 9.01 13.66
C GLY A 52 24.00 7.71 14.16
N GLN A 53 24.26 7.37 15.42
CA GLN A 53 23.52 6.31 16.12
C GLN A 53 22.01 6.51 15.88
N PRO A 54 21.21 5.44 15.81
CA PRO A 54 19.75 5.61 15.76
C PRO A 54 19.37 6.49 16.94
N GLU A 55 18.95 7.73 16.66
CA GLU A 55 18.26 8.58 17.62
C GLU A 55 17.27 7.67 18.34
N PRO A 56 17.31 7.54 19.68
CA PRO A 56 16.48 6.58 20.39
C PRO A 56 15.03 6.92 20.03
N ARG A 57 14.45 6.13 19.13
CA ARG A 57 13.04 6.14 18.79
C ARG A 57 12.36 6.04 20.13
N ALA A 58 11.79 7.15 20.62
CA ALA A 58 11.37 7.34 22.01
C ALA A 58 10.96 5.99 22.61
N GLU A 59 11.80 5.45 23.50
CA GLU A 59 11.54 4.13 24.05
C GLU A 59 10.14 4.18 24.65
N VAL A 60 9.25 3.31 24.18
CA VAL A 60 7.90 3.17 24.73
C VAL A 60 8.09 2.53 26.10
N THR A 61 8.27 3.35 27.13
CA THR A 61 8.51 2.92 28.51
C THR A 61 7.22 2.56 29.24
N ASP A 62 6.06 2.91 28.67
CA ASP A 62 4.76 2.55 29.22
C ASP A 62 4.43 1.08 28.93
N GLU A 63 4.40 0.25 29.98
CA GLU A 63 4.13 -1.19 29.90
C GLU A 63 2.81 -1.50 29.19
N LYS A 64 1.78 -0.66 29.40
CA LYS A 64 0.47 -0.82 28.75
C LYS A 64 0.58 -0.60 27.23
N THR A 65 1.30 0.43 26.79
CA THR A 65 1.52 0.70 25.37
C THR A 65 2.35 -0.41 24.74
N THR A 66 3.40 -0.89 25.41
CA THR A 66 4.18 -2.04 24.94
C THR A 66 3.34 -3.31 24.81
N HIS A 67 2.47 -3.58 25.79
CA HIS A 67 1.54 -4.70 25.73
C HIS A 67 0.57 -4.58 24.54
N LEU A 68 -0.02 -3.40 24.33
CA LEU A 68 -0.93 -3.14 23.20
C LEU A 68 -0.23 -3.33 21.85
N ILE A 69 0.99 -2.79 21.69
CA ILE A 69 1.79 -2.95 20.47
C ILE A 69 2.07 -4.44 20.22
N LYS A 70 2.44 -5.19 21.26
CA LYS A 70 2.65 -6.64 21.14
C LYS A 70 1.37 -7.34 20.70
N THR A 71 0.24 -7.11 21.36
CA THR A 71 -1.03 -7.75 21.00
C THR A 71 -1.46 -7.44 19.57
N LEU A 72 -1.33 -6.19 19.13
CA LEU A 72 -1.62 -5.82 17.74
C LEU A 72 -0.66 -6.50 16.75
N SER A 73 0.62 -6.59 17.11
CA SER A 73 1.63 -7.26 16.28
C SER A 73 1.35 -8.76 16.14
N ASP A 74 0.97 -9.42 17.23
CA ASP A 74 0.59 -10.83 17.25
C ASP A 74 -0.65 -11.06 16.35
N ILE A 75 -1.69 -10.21 16.45
CA ILE A 75 -2.88 -10.32 15.59
C ILE A 75 -2.52 -10.16 14.12
N VAL A 76 -1.77 -9.13 13.75
CA VAL A 76 -1.35 -8.90 12.35
C VAL A 76 -0.48 -10.06 11.84
N HIS A 77 0.40 -10.59 12.70
CA HIS A 77 1.22 -11.74 12.37
C HIS A 77 0.36 -12.98 12.08
N ASP A 78 -0.58 -13.32 12.95
CA ASP A 78 -1.43 -14.51 12.79
C ASP A 78 -2.32 -14.42 11.54
N GLN A 79 -2.89 -13.24 11.24
CA GLN A 79 -3.63 -12.99 10.00
C GLN A 79 -2.72 -13.19 8.77
N THR A 80 -1.47 -12.75 8.84
CA THR A 80 -0.47 -12.93 7.77
C THR A 80 -0.12 -14.40 7.59
N VAL A 81 0.09 -15.13 8.68
CA VAL A 81 0.37 -16.57 8.64
C VAL A 81 -0.80 -17.33 8.01
N ALA A 82 -2.05 -16.99 8.32
CA ALA A 82 -3.22 -17.61 7.68
C ALA A 82 -3.24 -17.40 6.15
N MET A 83 -2.93 -16.18 5.68
CA MET A 83 -2.80 -15.91 4.24
C MET A 83 -1.64 -16.68 3.61
N GLN A 84 -0.50 -16.81 4.29
CA GLN A 84 0.63 -17.63 3.82
C GLN A 84 0.26 -19.12 3.74
N SER A 85 -0.41 -19.65 4.75
CA SER A 85 -0.92 -21.03 4.77
C SER A 85 -1.89 -21.30 3.62
N ALA A 86 -2.76 -20.34 3.28
CA ALA A 86 -3.63 -20.43 2.12
C ALA A 86 -2.84 -20.58 0.80
N ILE A 87 -1.75 -19.83 0.63
CA ILE A 87 -0.87 -19.93 -0.54
C ILE A 87 -0.12 -21.26 -0.57
N ILE A 88 0.37 -21.75 0.57
CA ILE A 88 1.05 -23.04 0.68
C ILE A 88 0.08 -24.17 0.32
N GLU A 89 -1.14 -24.17 0.86
CA GLU A 89 -2.18 -25.16 0.57
C GLU A 89 -2.58 -25.13 -0.92
N TRP A 90 -2.65 -23.93 -1.52
CA TRP A 90 -2.89 -23.81 -2.96
C TRP A 90 -1.78 -24.42 -3.81
N LYS A 91 -0.50 -24.17 -3.46
CA LYS A 91 0.65 -24.62 -4.27
C LYS A 91 1.07 -26.06 -4.02
N HIS A 92 0.85 -26.58 -2.82
CA HIS A 92 1.40 -27.85 -2.37
C HIS A 92 0.37 -28.80 -1.74
N GLY A 93 -0.85 -28.32 -1.49
CA GLY A 93 -1.93 -29.08 -0.86
C GLY A 93 -3.05 -29.41 -1.84
N LYS A 94 -4.28 -29.29 -1.37
CA LYS A 94 -5.51 -29.67 -2.07
C LYS A 94 -6.04 -28.59 -3.01
N GLY A 95 -5.27 -27.53 -3.27
CA GLY A 95 -5.61 -26.48 -4.23
C GLY A 95 -6.27 -25.25 -3.60
N ALA A 96 -6.72 -24.32 -4.44
CA ALA A 96 -7.12 -22.98 -4.03
C ALA A 96 -8.36 -22.96 -3.11
N GLU A 97 -9.32 -23.85 -3.33
CA GLU A 97 -10.53 -23.98 -2.50
C GLU A 97 -10.19 -24.41 -1.06
N ALA A 98 -9.28 -25.38 -0.91
CA ALA A 98 -8.76 -25.76 0.39
C ALA A 98 -7.94 -24.61 1.02
N GLY A 99 -7.17 -23.89 0.21
CA GLY A 99 -6.47 -22.68 0.64
C GLY A 99 -7.41 -21.62 1.23
N LEU A 100 -8.58 -21.41 0.62
CA LEU A 100 -9.57 -20.45 1.12
C LEU A 100 -10.09 -20.79 2.52
N SER A 101 -10.08 -22.06 2.91
CA SER A 101 -10.50 -22.49 4.26
C SER A 101 -9.63 -21.88 5.36
N TRP A 102 -8.32 -21.68 5.11
CA TRP A 102 -7.42 -21.01 6.05
C TRP A 102 -7.84 -19.57 6.32
N ILE A 103 -8.24 -18.84 5.27
CA ILE A 103 -8.70 -17.46 5.38
C ILE A 103 -10.08 -17.40 6.05
N VAL A 104 -11.02 -18.26 5.62
CA VAL A 104 -12.39 -18.28 6.14
C VAL A 104 -12.42 -18.62 7.63
N ASN A 105 -11.65 -19.62 8.07
CA ASN A 105 -11.60 -20.00 9.49
C ASN A 105 -11.07 -18.87 10.38
N THR A 106 -10.03 -18.17 9.90
CA THR A 106 -9.43 -17.03 10.60
C THR A 106 -10.38 -15.83 10.67
N LEU A 107 -11.21 -15.60 9.65
CA LEU A 107 -12.25 -14.56 9.67
C LEU A 107 -13.48 -14.97 10.50
N ALA A 108 -13.86 -16.24 10.49
CA ALA A 108 -15.04 -16.74 11.18
C ALA A 108 -14.89 -16.69 12.71
N GLY A 109 -13.73 -17.06 13.24
CA GLY A 109 -13.47 -17.09 14.70
C GLY A 109 -13.82 -15.78 15.42
N PRO A 110 -13.34 -14.61 14.95
CA PRO A 110 -13.67 -13.30 15.50
C PRO A 110 -14.97 -12.68 14.94
N GLY A 111 -15.68 -13.35 14.01
CA GLY A 111 -16.92 -12.82 13.43
C GLY A 111 -16.72 -11.75 12.35
N HIS A 112 -15.61 -11.81 11.60
CA HIS A 112 -15.23 -10.85 10.54
C HIS A 112 -15.57 -11.32 9.12
N LEU A 113 -16.37 -12.38 8.96
CA LEU A 113 -16.92 -12.70 7.64
C LEU A 113 -17.82 -11.56 7.16
N PRO A 114 -17.70 -11.12 5.91
CA PRO A 114 -18.53 -10.05 5.38
C PRO A 114 -20.00 -10.51 5.30
N ASP A 115 -20.91 -9.58 5.54
CA ASP A 115 -22.31 -9.75 5.14
C ASP A 115 -22.39 -9.62 3.62
N PHE A 116 -22.68 -10.74 2.94
CA PHE A 116 -22.73 -10.79 1.48
C PHE A 116 -23.95 -10.05 0.89
N ASP A 117 -24.94 -9.69 1.72
CA ASP A 117 -26.11 -8.89 1.31
C ASP A 117 -25.93 -7.39 1.61
N ALA A 118 -24.87 -7.00 2.32
CA ALA A 118 -24.54 -5.60 2.58
C ALA A 118 -24.07 -4.87 1.30
N PRO A 119 -24.06 -3.52 1.28
CA PRO A 119 -23.53 -2.75 0.16
C PRO A 119 -22.13 -3.23 -0.25
N HIS A 120 -21.96 -3.47 -1.55
CA HIS A 120 -20.72 -4.01 -2.14
C HIS A 120 -20.34 -5.45 -1.74
N GLY A 121 -21.19 -6.20 -1.01
CA GLY A 121 -20.94 -7.60 -0.62
C GLY A 121 -20.71 -8.56 -1.80
N LYS A 122 -21.12 -8.16 -3.01
CA LYS A 122 -20.90 -8.90 -4.28
C LYS A 122 -19.76 -8.33 -5.14
N HIS A 123 -19.09 -7.27 -4.69
CA HIS A 123 -18.03 -6.56 -5.42
C HIS A 123 -16.79 -6.41 -4.54
N ALA A 124 -15.91 -7.42 -4.56
CA ALA A 124 -14.75 -7.51 -3.65
C ALA A 124 -13.88 -6.24 -3.60
N GLN A 125 -13.58 -5.63 -4.74
CA GLN A 125 -12.79 -4.39 -4.78
C GLN A 125 -13.51 -3.22 -4.12
N PHE A 126 -14.83 -3.08 -4.33
CA PHE A 126 -15.61 -2.01 -3.71
C PHE A 126 -15.78 -2.25 -2.21
N TRP A 127 -15.97 -3.50 -1.79
CA TRP A 127 -15.95 -3.87 -0.38
C TRP A 127 -14.63 -3.46 0.28
N PHE A 128 -13.49 -3.83 -0.33
CA PHE A 128 -12.17 -3.48 0.18
C PHE A 128 -12.00 -1.96 0.31
N ASN A 129 -12.29 -1.21 -0.75
CA ASN A 129 -12.13 0.24 -0.78
C ASN A 129 -13.03 0.96 0.24
N ALA A 130 -14.27 0.48 0.44
CA ALA A 130 -15.22 1.08 1.38
C ALA A 130 -14.89 0.80 2.84
N ASN A 131 -14.27 -0.35 3.13
CA ASN A 131 -14.07 -0.84 4.50
C ASN A 131 -12.62 -0.71 5.00
N GLN A 132 -11.73 -0.01 4.26
CA GLN A 132 -10.42 0.35 4.79
C GLN A 132 -10.55 1.24 6.02
N ALA A 133 -9.56 1.19 6.94
CA ALA A 133 -9.57 2.05 8.13
C ALA A 133 -9.60 3.55 7.80
N ASN A 134 -9.02 3.93 6.65
CA ASN A 134 -9.03 5.29 6.11
C ASN A 134 -9.44 5.23 4.63
N PRO A 135 -10.74 5.10 4.31
CA PRO A 135 -11.19 4.97 2.95
C PRO A 135 -10.97 6.28 2.18
N LEU A 136 -10.64 6.17 0.89
CA LEU A 136 -10.51 7.34 0.02
C LEU A 136 -11.88 8.03 -0.16
N PRO A 137 -11.90 9.34 -0.46
CA PRO A 137 -13.13 10.03 -0.86
C PRO A 137 -13.85 9.26 -1.97
N ALA A 138 -15.18 9.18 -1.90
CA ALA A 138 -15.95 8.49 -2.92
C ALA A 138 -15.74 9.10 -4.30
N CYS A 139 -15.83 8.28 -5.34
CA CYS A 139 -15.80 8.76 -6.70
C CYS A 139 -17.05 9.60 -6.98
N PHE A 140 -17.00 10.47 -7.99
CA PHE A 140 -18.14 11.30 -8.37
C PHE A 140 -19.38 10.48 -8.81
N CYS A 141 -19.20 9.19 -9.15
CA CYS A 141 -20.30 8.27 -9.42
C CYS A 141 -20.92 7.62 -8.17
N GLY A 142 -20.40 7.94 -6.98
CA GLY A 142 -20.84 7.40 -5.69
C GLY A 142 -20.15 6.09 -5.27
N ASN A 143 -19.37 5.45 -6.14
CA ASN A 143 -18.67 4.21 -5.79
C ASN A 143 -17.41 4.47 -4.94
N PRO A 144 -17.02 3.50 -4.09
CA PRO A 144 -15.76 3.54 -3.35
C PRO A 144 -14.54 3.61 -4.28
N SER A 145 -13.64 4.53 -3.98
CA SER A 145 -12.48 4.81 -4.83
C SER A 145 -11.30 3.86 -4.56
N SER A 146 -10.61 3.45 -5.61
CA SER A 146 -9.36 2.69 -5.56
C SER A 146 -8.12 3.57 -5.74
N SER A 147 -8.28 4.77 -6.28
CA SER A 147 -7.19 5.72 -6.51
C SER A 147 -7.57 7.14 -6.12
N LEU A 148 -6.57 7.97 -5.88
CA LEU A 148 -6.69 9.36 -5.45
C LEU A 148 -5.84 10.25 -6.36
N TRP A 149 -6.41 11.36 -6.81
CA TRP A 149 -5.65 12.41 -7.48
C TRP A 149 -6.22 13.77 -7.11
N MET A 150 -5.36 14.69 -6.66
CA MET A 150 -5.74 16.05 -6.25
C MET A 150 -6.86 16.09 -5.20
N GLY A 151 -6.87 15.15 -4.25
CA GLY A 151 -7.90 15.06 -3.21
C GLY A 151 -9.24 14.47 -3.66
N GLN A 152 -9.39 14.14 -4.95
CA GLN A 152 -10.57 13.48 -5.49
C GLN A 152 -10.31 11.98 -5.70
N GLY A 153 -11.28 11.14 -5.32
CA GLY A 153 -11.20 9.70 -5.48
C GLY A 153 -11.78 9.21 -6.80
N PHE A 154 -11.26 8.07 -7.29
CA PHE A 154 -11.71 7.42 -8.52
C PHE A 154 -11.89 5.91 -8.32
N CYS A 155 -13.02 5.37 -8.79
CA CYS A 155 -13.30 3.94 -8.73
C CYS A 155 -12.71 3.15 -9.92
N CYS A 156 -12.30 3.84 -10.99
CA CYS A 156 -11.71 3.25 -12.19
C CYS A 156 -10.88 4.28 -12.96
N ASP A 157 -10.05 3.80 -13.88
CA ASP A 157 -9.17 4.63 -14.72
C ASP A 157 -9.94 5.59 -15.63
N ASP A 158 -11.11 5.19 -16.13
CA ASP A 158 -11.89 6.03 -17.03
C ASP A 158 -12.40 7.30 -16.33
N HIS A 159 -12.89 7.16 -15.09
CA HIS A 159 -13.29 8.31 -14.28
C HIS A 159 -12.11 9.20 -13.91
N TYR A 160 -10.94 8.62 -13.64
CA TYR A 160 -9.71 9.37 -13.43
C TYR A 160 -9.32 10.18 -14.67
N ARG A 161 -9.32 9.55 -15.85
CA ARG A 161 -8.97 10.19 -17.13
C ARG A 161 -9.95 11.31 -17.48
N GLU A 162 -11.24 11.11 -17.25
CA GLU A 162 -12.26 12.13 -17.47
C GLU A 162 -12.01 13.37 -16.59
N ALA A 163 -11.76 13.16 -15.28
CA ALA A 163 -11.49 14.27 -14.36
C ALA A 163 -10.19 15.00 -14.71
N LYS A 164 -9.14 14.26 -15.08
CA LYS A 164 -7.87 14.83 -15.51
C LYS A 164 -8.03 15.68 -16.78
N ALA A 165 -8.74 15.18 -17.78
CA ALA A 165 -8.99 15.92 -19.02
C ALA A 165 -9.75 17.24 -18.76
N LYS A 166 -10.76 17.22 -17.88
CA LYS A 166 -11.49 18.44 -17.46
C LYS A 166 -10.58 19.45 -16.77
N TYR A 167 -9.71 18.99 -15.87
CA TYR A 167 -8.74 19.84 -15.19
C TYR A 167 -7.75 20.46 -16.18
N ASP A 168 -7.15 19.66 -17.06
CA ASP A 168 -6.19 20.13 -18.06
C ASP A 168 -6.83 21.17 -19.01
N ALA A 169 -8.06 20.93 -19.45
CA ALA A 169 -8.81 21.87 -20.28
C ALA A 169 -9.08 23.22 -19.58
N THR A 170 -9.44 23.19 -18.29
CA THR A 170 -9.68 24.40 -17.50
C THR A 170 -8.40 25.21 -17.34
N ARG A 171 -7.29 24.53 -16.99
CA ARG A 171 -5.98 25.15 -16.81
C ARG A 171 -5.41 25.76 -18.10
N SER A 172 -5.68 25.15 -19.25
CA SER A 172 -5.32 25.70 -20.55
C SER A 172 -6.17 26.91 -20.95
N GLY A 173 -7.43 26.98 -20.51
CA GLY A 173 -8.32 28.11 -20.74
C GLY A 173 -7.98 29.34 -19.90
N ASP A 174 -7.57 29.16 -18.64
CA ASP A 174 -7.22 30.26 -17.73
C ASP A 174 -5.87 30.94 -18.06
N ALA A 175 -5.07 30.35 -18.95
CA ALA A 175 -3.77 30.87 -19.38
C ALA A 175 -3.85 31.74 -20.66
N SER A 176 -5.06 32.03 -21.15
CA SER A 176 -5.33 32.81 -22.37
C SER A 176 -5.92 34.19 -22.09
#